data_AF-A0A6C0HLJ9-F1
#
_entry.id   AF-A0A6C0HLJ9-F1
#
_cell.length_a   1.000
_cell.length_b   1.000
_cell.length_c   1.000
_cell.angle_alpha   90.00
_cell.angle_beta   90.00
_cell.angle_gamma   90.00
#
_symmetry.space_group_name_H-M   'P 1'
#
loop_
_entity.id
_entity.type
_entity.pdbx_description
1 polymer ?
#
loop_
_entity_poly.entity_id
_entity_poly.type
_entity_poly.pdbx_seq_one_letter_code
_entity_poly.pdbx_strand_id
1 'polypeptide(L)'
;MSGTYKSGSGSGSAPSTNINNLNVFTFIREIYQSLKHLDIQLNTMSQQINERLSKLEENQQVLKSRFDNIEILLQKTLEHSQISNGLNATIENELLNTMSLLNKKTVISNVNLKPNEMTFANIIENEYTFGDIHNQVNENVNENNQYIIGAKDAAKDASYNAMTDSDLCEFENTLNINGDDGDDRNNGIDEKQDLNSLLF
;
A
#
# COMPACT_ATOMS: atom_id res chain seq x y z
N MET A 1 98.15 -7.56 117.39
CA MET A 1 97.71 -8.18 116.11
C MET A 1 97.41 -7.05 115.14
N SER A 2 98.23 -6.96 114.10
CA SER A 2 98.22 -5.94 113.05
C SER A 2 97.63 -6.54 111.78
N GLY A 3 96.96 -5.73 110.96
CA GLY A 3 96.58 -6.08 109.58
C GLY A 3 95.22 -5.53 109.17
N THR A 4 95.09 -4.23 108.91
CA THR A 4 95.04 -3.59 107.57
C THR A 4 93.74 -3.74 106.79
N TYR A 5 93.05 -2.60 106.68
CA TYR A 5 92.03 -2.29 105.68
C TYR A 5 92.62 -2.38 104.27
N LYS A 6 91.90 -3.03 103.36
CA LYS A 6 92.15 -2.94 101.92
C LYS A 6 90.86 -2.54 101.21
N SER A 7 90.79 -1.25 100.89
CA SER A 7 89.91 -0.67 99.90
C SER A 7 90.22 -1.29 98.53
N GLY A 8 89.24 -2.03 98.01
CA GLY A 8 89.25 -2.58 96.66
C GLY A 8 88.12 -1.97 95.86
N SER A 9 88.41 -0.84 95.23
CA SER A 9 87.65 -0.30 94.11
C SER A 9 87.68 -1.30 92.95
N GLY A 10 86.59 -2.03 92.75
CA GLY A 10 86.37 -2.91 91.61
C GLY A 10 85.06 -2.53 90.95
N SER A 11 85.15 -1.76 89.87
CA SER A 11 84.06 -1.40 88.98
C SER A 11 83.43 -2.67 88.37
N GLY A 12 82.36 -3.16 88.98
CA GLY A 12 81.47 -4.14 88.37
C GLY A 12 80.33 -3.40 87.67
N SER A 13 80.57 -3.03 86.41
CA SER A 13 79.56 -2.51 85.47
C SER A 13 78.21 -3.17 85.68
N ALA A 14 77.18 -2.36 85.96
CA ALA A 14 75.79 -2.76 85.88
C ALA A 14 75.50 -3.41 84.51
N PRO A 15 74.64 -4.43 84.41
CA PRO A 15 74.15 -4.91 83.12
C PRO A 15 73.05 -3.95 82.63
N SER A 16 73.42 -2.73 82.25
CA SER A 16 72.47 -1.69 81.81
C SER A 16 72.19 -1.70 80.31
N THR A 17 72.60 -2.74 79.58
CA THR A 17 72.46 -2.84 78.10
C THR A 17 71.46 -3.89 77.62
N ASN A 18 70.82 -4.66 78.50
CA ASN A 18 69.95 -5.77 78.07
C ASN A 18 68.51 -5.32 77.73
N ILE A 19 67.94 -4.37 78.49
CA ILE A 19 66.53 -3.94 78.33
C ILE A 19 66.33 -3.11 77.04
N ASN A 20 67.26 -2.21 76.71
CA ASN A 20 67.17 -1.40 75.49
C ASN A 20 67.29 -2.25 74.22
N ASN A 21 68.17 -3.25 74.23
CA ASN A 21 68.32 -4.16 73.08
C ASN A 21 67.09 -5.04 72.89
N LEU A 22 66.49 -5.54 73.98
CA LEU A 22 65.24 -6.32 73.92
C LEU A 22 64.06 -5.49 73.37
N ASN A 23 63.98 -4.21 73.75
CA ASN A 23 62.96 -3.29 73.23
C ASN A 23 63.14 -3.02 71.73
N VAL A 24 64.39 -2.85 71.26
CA VAL A 24 64.70 -2.69 69.83
C VAL A 24 64.35 -3.96 69.04
N PHE A 25 64.67 -5.15 69.55
CA PHE A 25 64.30 -6.41 68.88
C PHE A 25 62.79 -6.63 68.81
N THR A 26 62.06 -6.27 69.87
CA THR A 26 60.58 -6.32 69.88
C THR A 26 60.02 -5.37 68.83
N PHE A 27 60.52 -4.13 68.77
CA PHE A 27 60.10 -3.16 67.77
C PHE A 27 60.39 -3.60 66.32
N ILE A 28 61.60 -4.12 66.06
CA ILE A 28 61.95 -4.68 64.73
C ILE A 28 61.03 -5.85 64.37
N ARG A 29 60.71 -6.71 65.34
CA ARG A 29 59.79 -7.84 65.14
C ARG A 29 58.38 -7.36 64.79
N GLU A 30 57.88 -6.34 65.48
CA GLU A 30 56.58 -5.74 65.19
C GLU A 30 56.55 -5.13 63.77
N ILE A 31 57.57 -4.36 63.39
CA ILE A 31 57.71 -3.85 62.01
C ILE A 31 57.66 -4.99 61.01
N TYR A 32 58.42 -6.07 61.23
CA TYR A 32 58.44 -7.21 60.33
C TYR A 32 57.05 -7.87 60.19
N GLN A 33 56.33 -8.04 61.30
CA GLN A 33 54.96 -8.60 61.26
C GLN A 33 53.99 -7.66 60.54
N SER A 34 54.09 -6.34 60.76
CA SER A 34 53.29 -5.35 60.05
C SER A 34 53.56 -5.38 58.54
N LEU A 35 54.83 -5.44 58.13
CA LEU A 35 55.22 -5.55 56.72
C LEU A 35 54.70 -6.85 56.09
N LYS A 36 54.81 -7.97 56.81
CA LYS A 36 54.25 -9.25 56.37
C LYS A 36 52.73 -9.18 56.21
N HIS A 37 52.03 -8.52 57.12
CA HIS A 37 50.59 -8.34 57.01
C HIS A 37 50.20 -7.48 55.80
N LEU A 38 50.94 -6.39 55.55
CA LEU A 38 50.75 -5.53 54.38
C LEU A 38 50.97 -6.31 53.08
N ASP A 39 52.00 -7.14 53.00
CA ASP A 39 52.27 -7.99 51.83
C ASP A 39 51.11 -8.95 51.55
N ILE A 40 50.57 -9.60 52.59
CA ILE A 40 49.38 -10.46 52.46
C ILE A 40 48.18 -9.66 51.96
N GLN A 41 47.92 -8.49 52.54
CA GLN A 41 46.79 -7.64 52.13
C GLN A 41 46.92 -7.16 50.67
N LEU A 42 48.12 -6.77 50.25
CA LEU A 42 48.39 -6.36 48.87
C LEU A 42 48.15 -7.52 47.89
N ASN A 43 48.60 -8.72 48.25
CA ASN A 43 48.36 -9.92 47.43
C ASN A 43 46.87 -10.27 47.33
N THR A 44 46.12 -10.20 48.44
CA THR A 44 44.67 -10.41 48.43
C THR A 44 43.95 -9.35 47.59
N MET A 45 44.34 -8.07 47.72
CA MET A 45 43.74 -7.00 46.94
C MET A 45 44.02 -7.17 45.44
N SER A 46 45.25 -7.53 45.08
CA SER A 46 45.64 -7.84 43.70
C SER A 46 44.79 -8.97 43.12
N GLN A 47 44.59 -10.06 43.86
CA GLN A 47 43.72 -11.16 43.45
C GLN A 47 42.27 -10.70 43.23
N GLN A 48 41.70 -9.93 44.16
CA GLN A 48 40.34 -9.41 44.04
C GLN A 48 40.18 -8.46 42.83
N ILE A 49 41.19 -7.63 42.55
CA ILE A 49 41.19 -6.75 41.38
C ILE A 49 41.19 -7.59 40.10
N ASN A 50 42.05 -8.61 40.01
CA ASN A 50 42.13 -9.47 38.83
C ASN A 50 40.83 -10.25 38.59
N GLU A 51 40.18 -10.76 39.63
CA GLU A 51 38.86 -11.41 39.52
C GLU A 51 37.78 -10.44 39.03
N ARG A 52 37.77 -9.22 39.55
CA ARG A 52 36.81 -8.18 39.12
C ARG A 52 37.08 -7.76 37.67
N LEU A 53 38.33 -7.64 37.27
CA LEU A 53 38.73 -7.30 35.91
C LEU A 53 38.27 -8.40 34.93
N SER A 54 38.53 -9.67 35.26
CA SER A 54 38.09 -10.80 34.43
C SER A 54 36.57 -10.85 34.25
N LYS A 55 35.79 -10.62 35.32
CA LYS A 55 34.32 -10.51 35.24
C LYS A 55 33.87 -9.34 34.39
N LEU A 56 34.59 -8.21 34.43
CA LEU A 56 34.26 -7.04 33.62
C LEU A 56 34.52 -7.31 32.13
N GLU A 57 35.62 -7.98 31.79
CA GLU A 57 35.94 -8.41 30.43
C GLU A 57 34.90 -9.40 29.89
N GLU A 58 34.47 -10.38 30.69
CA GLU A 58 33.40 -11.31 30.33
C GLU A 58 32.08 -10.56 30.05
N ASN A 59 31.68 -9.66 30.95
CA ASN A 59 30.48 -8.84 30.78
C ASN A 59 30.55 -7.96 29.52
N GLN A 60 31.72 -7.38 29.23
CA GLN A 60 31.94 -6.59 28.02
C GLN A 60 31.75 -7.45 26.76
N GLN A 61 32.27 -8.68 26.77
CA GLN A 61 32.11 -9.61 25.64
C GLN A 61 30.65 -10.02 25.43
N VAL A 62 29.90 -10.27 26.53
CA VAL A 62 28.46 -10.56 26.47
C VAL A 62 27.69 -9.37 25.91
N LEU A 63 27.98 -8.15 26.37
CA LEU A 63 27.33 -6.94 25.86
C LEU A 63 27.60 -6.75 24.36
N LYS A 64 28.84 -6.95 23.93
CA LYS A 64 29.21 -6.89 22.50
C LYS A 64 28.37 -7.87 21.67
N SER A 65 28.32 -9.14 22.08
CA SER A 65 27.50 -10.15 21.39
C SER A 65 26.01 -9.80 21.37
N ARG A 66 25.47 -9.19 22.44
CA ARG A 66 24.08 -8.71 22.45
C ARG A 66 23.86 -7.57 21.47
N PHE A 67 24.79 -6.62 21.35
CA PHE A 67 24.71 -5.55 20.37
C PHE A 67 24.77 -6.09 18.92
N ASP A 68 25.68 -7.03 18.63
CA ASP A 68 25.76 -7.68 17.31
C ASP A 68 24.42 -8.37 16.95
N ASN A 69 23.79 -9.05 17.92
CA ASN A 69 22.47 -9.67 17.71
C ASN A 69 21.35 -8.65 17.46
N ILE A 70 21.35 -7.54 18.19
CA ILE A 70 20.37 -6.45 17.99
C ILE A 70 20.53 -5.85 16.59
N GLU A 71 21.76 -5.63 16.13
CA GLU A 71 22.05 -5.12 14.79
C GLU A 71 21.49 -6.06 13.70
N ILE A 72 21.71 -7.37 13.82
CA ILE A 72 21.15 -8.37 12.91
C ILE A 72 19.61 -8.34 12.92
N LEU A 73 18.99 -8.21 14.09
CA LEU A 73 17.52 -8.14 14.19
C LEU A 73 16.97 -6.88 13.55
N LEU A 74 17.61 -5.73 13.76
CA LEU A 74 17.21 -4.45 13.13
C LEU A 74 17.30 -4.54 11.60
N GLN A 75 18.37 -5.15 11.09
CA GLN A 75 18.54 -5.36 9.65
C GLN A 75 17.43 -6.24 9.07
N LYS A 76 17.08 -7.34 9.74
CA LYS A 76 15.96 -8.21 9.34
C LYS A 76 14.61 -7.50 9.38
N THR A 77 14.36 -6.67 10.39
CA THR A 77 13.13 -5.88 10.49
C THR A 77 13.02 -4.86 9.35
N LEU A 78 14.13 -4.21 8.99
CA LEU A 78 14.17 -3.29 7.85
C LEU A 78 13.86 -4.01 6.53
N GLU A 79 14.50 -5.16 6.29
CA GLU A 79 14.27 -5.98 5.11
C GLU A 79 12.80 -6.44 5.01
N HIS A 80 12.21 -6.90 6.12
CA HIS A 80 10.79 -7.25 6.16
C HIS A 80 9.90 -6.05 5.82
N SER A 81 10.18 -4.87 6.38
CA SER A 81 9.38 -3.67 6.11
C SER A 81 9.42 -3.30 4.62
N GLN A 82 10.60 -3.37 3.99
CA GLN A 82 10.75 -3.13 2.56
C GLN A 82 9.97 -4.13 1.71
N ILE A 83 10.04 -5.43 2.04
CA ILE A 83 9.27 -6.48 1.36
C ILE A 83 7.76 -6.22 1.50
N SER A 84 7.30 -5.92 2.71
CA SER A 84 5.88 -5.67 2.98
C SER A 84 5.34 -4.46 2.20
N ASN A 85 6.12 -3.38 2.14
CA ASN A 85 5.75 -2.19 1.38
C ASN A 85 5.68 -2.47 -0.13
N GLY A 86 6.64 -3.25 -0.66
CA GLY A 86 6.62 -3.69 -2.06
C GLY A 86 5.41 -4.57 -2.40
N LEU A 87 5.03 -5.48 -1.48
CA LEU A 87 3.85 -6.31 -1.63
C LEU A 87 2.58 -5.46 -1.68
N ASN A 88 2.43 -4.49 -0.75
CA ASN A 88 1.28 -3.60 -0.72
C ASN A 88 1.12 -2.82 -2.02
N ALA A 89 2.22 -2.25 -2.55
CA ALA A 89 2.20 -1.55 -3.83
C ALA A 89 1.84 -2.48 -5.00
N THR A 90 2.27 -3.73 -4.96
CA THR A 90 1.92 -4.72 -6.00
C THR A 90 0.44 -5.05 -5.96
N ILE A 91 -0.11 -5.33 -4.78
CA ILE A 91 -1.54 -5.61 -4.58
C ILE A 91 -2.39 -4.41 -5.00
N GLU A 92 -2.00 -3.20 -4.61
CA GLU A 92 -2.69 -1.97 -4.99
C GLU A 92 -2.76 -1.81 -6.51
N ASN A 93 -1.63 -2.00 -7.21
CA ASN A 93 -1.59 -1.95 -8.67
C ASN A 93 -2.46 -3.04 -9.33
N GLU A 94 -2.44 -4.26 -8.81
CA GLU A 94 -3.24 -5.37 -9.35
C GLU A 94 -4.75 -5.14 -9.15
N LEU A 95 -5.15 -4.60 -7.99
CA LEU A 95 -6.52 -4.19 -7.72
C LEU A 95 -6.97 -3.05 -8.64
N LEU A 96 -6.15 -2.02 -8.81
CA LEU A 96 -6.44 -0.90 -9.73
C LEU A 96 -6.59 -1.38 -11.17
N ASN A 97 -5.70 -2.26 -11.64
CA ASN A 97 -5.78 -2.85 -12.97
C ASN A 97 -7.03 -3.71 -13.15
N THR A 98 -7.36 -4.53 -12.15
CA THR A 98 -8.56 -5.39 -12.17
C THR A 98 -9.84 -4.55 -12.21
N MET A 99 -9.94 -3.50 -11.39
CA MET A 99 -11.08 -2.58 -11.42
C MET A 99 -11.18 -1.83 -12.77
N SER A 100 -10.06 -1.40 -13.35
CA SER A 100 -10.05 -0.80 -14.69
C SER A 100 -10.54 -1.76 -15.78
N LEU A 101 -10.12 -3.01 -15.73
CA LEU A 101 -10.56 -4.06 -16.66
C LEU A 101 -12.06 -4.36 -16.50
N LEU A 102 -12.56 -4.46 -15.27
CA LEU A 102 -13.99 -4.68 -15.00
C LEU A 102 -14.84 -3.52 -15.53
N ASN A 103 -14.44 -2.27 -15.27
CA ASN A 103 -15.14 -1.09 -15.79
C ASN A 103 -15.13 -1.01 -17.32
N LYS A 104 -14.13 -1.59 -17.99
CA LYS A 104 -14.10 -1.69 -19.46
C LYS A 104 -14.95 -2.84 -20.00
N LYS A 105 -15.12 -3.92 -19.22
CA LYS A 105 -15.85 -5.13 -19.64
C LYS A 105 -17.37 -4.96 -19.58
N THR A 106 -17.88 -3.95 -18.87
CA THR A 106 -19.30 -3.57 -18.86
C THR A 106 -19.74 -2.80 -20.11
N VAL A 107 -18.85 -2.54 -21.06
CA VAL A 107 -19.19 -1.82 -22.29
C VAL A 107 -19.08 -2.78 -23.48
N ILE A 108 -20.25 -3.29 -23.87
CA ILE A 108 -20.65 -3.71 -25.22
C ILE A 108 -20.25 -5.13 -25.66
N SER A 109 -21.27 -6.00 -25.69
CA SER A 109 -21.69 -6.55 -26.98
C SER A 109 -23.21 -6.48 -27.06
N ASN A 110 -23.76 -5.34 -27.50
CA ASN A 110 -25.18 -5.25 -27.83
C ASN A 110 -25.43 -6.30 -28.91
N VAL A 111 -26.12 -7.38 -28.56
CA VAL A 111 -26.51 -8.40 -29.53
C VAL A 111 -27.45 -7.70 -30.50
N ASN A 112 -27.06 -7.56 -31.77
CA ASN A 112 -27.85 -6.85 -32.78
C ASN A 112 -29.09 -7.70 -33.12
N LEU A 113 -30.18 -7.47 -32.41
CA LEU A 113 -31.43 -8.22 -32.52
C LEU A 113 -32.26 -7.63 -33.66
N LYS A 114 -33.03 -8.47 -34.37
CA LYS A 114 -34.01 -7.97 -35.33
C LYS A 114 -35.21 -7.35 -34.58
N PRO A 115 -36.02 -6.48 -35.20
CA PRO A 115 -37.14 -5.83 -34.50
C PRO A 115 -38.17 -6.80 -33.92
N ASN A 116 -38.36 -7.96 -34.56
CA ASN A 116 -39.25 -9.02 -34.08
C ASN A 116 -38.67 -9.83 -32.91
N GLU A 117 -37.37 -9.68 -32.63
CA GLU A 117 -36.64 -10.32 -31.53
C GLU A 117 -36.41 -9.35 -30.37
N MET A 118 -36.82 -8.08 -30.53
CA MET A 118 -36.67 -7.03 -29.53
C MET A 118 -37.83 -7.07 -28.52
N THR A 119 -37.63 -7.81 -27.44
CA THR A 119 -38.55 -7.83 -26.30
C THR A 119 -38.11 -6.85 -25.21
N PHE A 120 -39.03 -6.46 -24.31
CA PHE A 120 -38.70 -5.59 -23.18
C PHE A 120 -37.55 -6.13 -22.31
N ALA A 121 -37.49 -7.45 -22.12
CA ALA A 121 -36.39 -8.08 -21.39
C ALA A 121 -35.05 -7.88 -22.12
N ASN A 122 -35.04 -8.10 -23.45
CA ASN A 122 -33.84 -7.96 -24.27
C ASN A 122 -33.34 -6.51 -24.35
N ILE A 123 -34.25 -5.53 -24.37
CA ILE A 123 -33.92 -4.10 -24.36
C ILE A 123 -33.19 -3.72 -23.07
N ILE A 124 -33.67 -4.21 -21.92
CA ILE A 124 -33.08 -3.93 -20.62
C ILE A 124 -31.77 -4.69 -20.44
N GLU A 125 -31.72 -5.96 -20.82
CA GLU A 125 -30.54 -6.82 -20.68
C GLU A 125 -29.37 -6.43 -21.60
N ASN A 126 -29.65 -5.78 -22.74
CA ASN A 126 -28.63 -5.34 -23.69
C ASN A 126 -28.51 -3.80 -23.76
N GLU A 127 -29.05 -3.09 -22.77
CA GLU A 127 -28.96 -1.63 -22.62
C GLU A 127 -29.30 -0.83 -23.90
N TYR A 128 -30.30 -1.29 -24.65
CA TYR A 128 -30.75 -0.60 -25.87
C TYR A 128 -31.29 0.79 -25.51
N THR A 129 -30.75 1.82 -26.15
CA THR A 129 -31.27 3.18 -25.99
C THR A 129 -32.47 3.40 -26.91
N PHE A 130 -33.28 4.44 -26.62
CA PHE A 130 -34.36 4.85 -27.52
C PHE A 130 -33.87 5.17 -28.94
N GLY A 131 -32.63 5.64 -29.10
CA GLY A 131 -32.02 5.88 -30.40
C GLY A 131 -31.75 4.59 -31.17
N ASP A 132 -31.27 3.55 -30.49
CA ASP A 132 -30.98 2.24 -31.10
C ASP A 132 -32.28 1.55 -31.56
N ILE A 133 -33.33 1.63 -30.74
CA ILE A 133 -34.67 1.11 -31.08
C ILE A 133 -35.22 1.85 -32.31
N HIS A 134 -35.09 3.18 -32.34
CA HIS A 134 -35.59 3.99 -33.45
C HIS A 134 -34.88 3.68 -34.78
N ASN A 135 -33.56 3.52 -34.75
CA ASN A 135 -32.78 3.19 -35.94
C ASN A 135 -33.12 1.81 -36.49
N GLN A 136 -33.26 0.78 -35.64
CA GLN A 136 -33.61 -0.56 -36.11
C GLN A 136 -35.03 -0.66 -36.69
N VAL A 137 -35.99 0.08 -36.11
CA VAL A 137 -37.35 0.14 -36.65
C VAL A 137 -37.35 0.84 -38.02
N ASN A 138 -36.61 1.94 -38.16
CA ASN A 138 -36.55 2.69 -39.41
C ASN A 138 -35.80 1.95 -40.53
N GLU A 139 -34.73 1.21 -40.21
CA GLU A 139 -34.00 0.38 -41.18
C GLU A 139 -34.92 -0.69 -41.79
N ASN A 140 -35.79 -1.31 -41.00
CA ASN A 140 -36.76 -2.31 -41.49
C ASN A 140 -37.96 -1.72 -42.26
N VAL A 141 -38.31 -0.46 -42.00
CA VAL A 141 -39.33 0.25 -42.79
C VAL A 141 -38.81 0.55 -44.20
N ASN A 142 -37.51 0.87 -44.33
CA ASN A 142 -36.90 1.09 -45.64
C ASN A 142 -36.76 -0.21 -46.47
N GLU A 143 -36.45 -1.34 -45.84
CA GLU A 143 -36.41 -2.64 -46.53
C GLU A 143 -37.79 -3.10 -47.03
N ASN A 144 -38.85 -2.87 -46.24
CA ASN A 144 -40.23 -3.17 -46.67
C ASN A 144 -40.73 -2.20 -47.76
N ASN A 145 -40.30 -0.94 -47.75
CA ASN A 145 -40.63 0.01 -48.82
C ASN A 145 -39.93 -0.33 -50.14
N GLN A 146 -38.71 -0.89 -50.14
CA GLN A 146 -38.10 -1.37 -51.38
C GLN A 146 -38.88 -2.54 -52.01
N TYR A 147 -39.46 -3.43 -51.20
CA TYR A 147 -40.27 -4.53 -51.70
C TYR A 147 -41.61 -4.05 -52.31
N ILE A 148 -42.22 -3.02 -51.73
CA ILE A 148 -43.47 -2.42 -52.24
C ILE A 148 -43.21 -1.59 -53.51
N ILE A 149 -42.07 -0.90 -53.62
CA ILE A 149 -41.68 -0.15 -54.82
C ILE A 149 -41.39 -1.11 -55.98
N GLY A 150 -40.63 -2.19 -55.74
CA GLY A 150 -40.37 -3.23 -56.76
C GLY A 150 -41.63 -3.96 -57.25
N ALA A 151 -42.63 -4.14 -56.38
CA ALA A 151 -43.92 -4.72 -56.77
C ALA A 151 -44.80 -3.75 -57.58
N LYS A 152 -44.70 -2.44 -57.34
CA LYS A 152 -45.41 -1.41 -58.14
C LYS A 152 -44.81 -1.25 -59.54
N ASP A 153 -43.51 -1.40 -59.69
CA ASP A 153 -42.85 -1.32 -60.99
C ASP A 153 -43.17 -2.57 -61.85
N ALA A 154 -43.23 -3.77 -61.24
CA ALA A 154 -43.68 -4.99 -61.92
C ALA A 154 -45.16 -4.95 -62.37
N ALA A 155 -46.04 -4.28 -61.59
CA ALA A 155 -47.44 -4.10 -61.96
C ALA A 155 -47.64 -3.03 -63.05
N LYS A 156 -46.76 -2.01 -63.12
CA LYS A 156 -46.76 -1.01 -64.20
C LYS A 156 -46.31 -1.59 -65.54
N ASP A 157 -45.30 -2.46 -65.54
CA ASP A 157 -44.82 -3.12 -66.77
C ASP A 157 -45.81 -4.15 -67.32
N ALA A 158 -46.61 -4.80 -66.47
CA ALA A 158 -47.69 -5.69 -66.90
C ALA A 158 -48.92 -4.94 -67.46
N SER A 159 -49.10 -3.66 -67.09
CA SER A 159 -50.23 -2.83 -67.55
C SER A 159 -49.97 -2.12 -68.88
N TYR A 160 -48.72 -1.92 -69.29
CA TYR A 160 -48.38 -1.22 -70.55
C TYR A 160 -48.41 -2.12 -71.79
N ASN A 161 -48.54 -3.45 -71.63
CA ASN A 161 -48.59 -4.42 -72.73
C ASN A 161 -50.02 -4.94 -73.04
N ALA A 162 -51.06 -4.34 -72.45
CA ALA A 162 -52.45 -4.80 -72.58
C ALA A 162 -53.44 -3.68 -72.95
N MET A 163 -53.01 -2.64 -73.68
CA MET A 163 -53.92 -1.70 -74.33
C MET A 163 -53.67 -1.70 -75.83
N THR A 164 -54.55 -2.42 -76.53
CA THR A 164 -54.74 -2.35 -77.99
C THR A 164 -55.36 -1.00 -78.36
N ASP A 165 -55.02 -0.49 -79.55
CA ASP A 165 -55.42 0.80 -80.17
C ASP A 165 -56.95 1.02 -80.37
N SER A 166 -57.82 0.41 -79.56
CA SER A 166 -59.28 0.40 -79.77
C SER A 166 -60.10 1.23 -78.78
N ASP A 167 -59.51 1.80 -77.72
CA ASP A 167 -60.24 2.63 -76.76
C ASP A 167 -60.02 4.12 -77.03
N LEU A 168 -60.64 4.49 -78.16
CA LEU A 168 -60.99 5.82 -78.62
C LEU A 168 -61.40 6.81 -77.52
N CYS A 169 -60.93 8.04 -77.71
CA CYS A 169 -61.77 9.23 -77.90
C CYS A 169 -63.10 9.28 -77.12
N GLU A 170 -63.07 9.74 -75.87
CA GLU A 170 -64.13 10.59 -75.36
C GLU A 170 -63.69 11.27 -74.05
N PHE A 171 -64.18 12.49 -73.84
CA PHE A 171 -64.08 13.30 -72.61
C PHE A 171 -62.88 14.24 -72.41
N GLU A 172 -62.63 15.10 -73.41
CA GLU A 172 -62.45 16.51 -73.09
C GLU A 172 -63.81 17.14 -72.74
N ASN A 173 -64.13 17.33 -71.45
CA ASN A 173 -64.80 18.55 -70.99
C ASN A 173 -65.01 18.63 -69.47
N THR A 174 -64.74 19.84 -68.97
CA THR A 174 -65.33 20.53 -67.79
C THR A 174 -64.95 20.11 -66.36
N LEU A 175 -64.29 21.06 -65.66
CA LEU A 175 -64.42 21.50 -64.25
C LEU A 175 -63.01 21.74 -63.64
N ASN A 176 -62.32 22.84 -63.97
CA ASN A 176 -62.38 24.14 -63.28
C ASN A 176 -63.39 24.25 -62.13
N ILE A 177 -62.93 24.11 -60.87
CA ILE A 177 -63.33 24.96 -59.72
C ILE A 177 -62.16 25.00 -58.69
N ASN A 178 -61.81 26.22 -58.29
CA ASN A 178 -60.86 26.62 -57.25
C ASN A 178 -61.23 26.14 -55.82
N GLY A 179 -60.21 26.05 -54.96
CA GLY A 179 -60.30 26.00 -53.50
C GLY A 179 -58.96 25.50 -52.95
N ASP A 180 -57.99 26.35 -52.63
CA ASP A 180 -57.94 27.30 -51.52
C ASP A 180 -58.21 26.62 -50.16
N ASP A 181 -57.14 26.18 -49.51
CA ASP A 181 -56.80 26.60 -48.15
C ASP A 181 -55.47 25.94 -47.73
N GLY A 182 -54.45 26.78 -47.63
CA GLY A 182 -53.11 26.42 -47.18
C GLY A 182 -52.93 26.52 -45.66
N ASP A 183 -51.98 25.71 -45.21
CA ASP A 183 -50.95 25.96 -44.19
C ASP A 183 -51.33 26.40 -42.76
N ASP A 184 -51.11 25.43 -41.87
CA ASP A 184 -50.13 25.49 -40.78
C ASP A 184 -50.07 26.74 -39.90
N ARG A 185 -50.77 26.63 -38.77
CA ARG A 185 -50.45 27.36 -37.54
C ARG A 185 -49.48 26.52 -36.71
N ASN A 186 -48.20 26.90 -36.63
CA ASN A 186 -47.51 26.93 -35.34
C ASN A 186 -46.19 27.72 -35.39
N ASN A 187 -46.21 28.94 -34.85
CA ASN A 187 -45.03 29.63 -34.39
C ASN A 187 -45.33 30.10 -32.97
N GLY A 188 -44.65 29.52 -31.98
CA GLY A 188 -44.94 29.71 -30.56
C GLY A 188 -43.81 29.12 -29.73
N ILE A 189 -42.69 29.83 -29.76
CA ILE A 189 -41.50 29.67 -28.94
C ILE A 189 -41.86 30.04 -27.48
N ASP A 190 -41.06 29.49 -26.55
CA ASP A 190 -40.80 29.92 -25.17
C ASP A 190 -41.58 29.24 -24.05
N GLU A 191 -40.90 28.29 -23.39
CA GLU A 191 -40.40 28.60 -22.04
C GLU A 191 -39.21 27.68 -21.67
N LYS A 192 -38.02 28.29 -21.55
CA LYS A 192 -36.94 27.76 -20.73
C LYS A 192 -37.31 28.00 -19.28
N GLN A 193 -37.32 26.95 -18.45
CA GLN A 193 -37.09 27.09 -17.01
C GLN A 193 -36.02 26.09 -16.54
N ASP A 194 -34.85 26.67 -16.32
CA ASP A 194 -33.94 26.52 -15.18
C ASP A 194 -33.59 25.12 -14.63
N LEU A 195 -32.41 24.65 -15.07
CA LEU A 195 -31.58 23.60 -14.48
C LEU A 195 -30.74 24.13 -13.29
N ASN A 196 -31.35 24.78 -12.29
CA ASN A 196 -30.62 25.30 -11.14
C ASN A 196 -31.15 24.87 -9.75
N SER A 197 -31.88 23.77 -9.65
CA SER A 197 -32.41 23.29 -8.35
C SER A 197 -31.97 21.87 -7.93
N LEU A 198 -30.86 21.34 -8.43
CA LEU A 198 -30.30 20.07 -7.95
C LEU A 198 -28.80 20.19 -7.66
N LEU A 199 -28.45 21.05 -6.71
CA LEU A 199 -27.19 21.01 -5.99
C LEU A 199 -27.32 21.78 -4.67
N PHE A 200 -28.07 21.17 -3.74
CA PHE A 200 -27.75 21.14 -2.31
C PHE A 200 -28.18 19.79 -1.77
#